data_AF-A0A2G8JBI5-F1
#
_entry.id   AF-A0A2G8JBI5-F1
#
_cell.length_a   1.000
_cell.length_b   1.000
_cell.length_c   1.000
_cell.angle_alpha   90.00
_cell.angle_beta   90.00
_cell.angle_gamma   90.00
#
_symmetry.space_group_name_H-M   'P 1'
#
loop_
_entity.id
_entity.type
_entity.pdbx_description
1 polymer ?
#
loop_
_entity_poly.entity_id
_entity_poly.type
_entity_poly.pdbx_seq_one_letter_code
_entity_poly.pdbx_strand_id
1 'polypeptide(L)'
;MEFTQDWGAVDLIPIHPLSTAVSLEKCGNIANDIACQLVDKIDGFSCFLFGSADEEKKSLVDRRKEIGWFRGHSSVDYESGTSDLGSKCKRFGITGIGASYYVMNCNVTIKTQDLAVGRRIAKAIRGTSPGGLKGVQAMAFPHRGNIEVACNVESYQTTAEAKCKVGQ
;
A
#
# COMPACT_ATOMS: atom_id res chain seq x y z
N MET A 1 -9.43 -9.81 12.18
CA MET A 1 -8.63 -9.91 10.94
C MET A 1 -7.30 -9.24 11.24
N GLU A 2 -6.26 -10.03 11.44
CA GLU A 2 -4.88 -9.52 11.42
C GLU A 2 -4.57 -9.04 10.01
N PHE A 3 -4.08 -7.80 9.89
CA PHE A 3 -3.83 -7.13 8.61
C PHE A 3 -2.40 -7.34 8.08
N THR A 4 -1.62 -8.21 8.69
CA THR A 4 -0.24 -8.51 8.28
C THR A 4 -0.14 -10.00 8.00
N GLN A 5 -0.57 -10.37 6.80
CA GLN A 5 -0.20 -11.65 6.24
C GLN A 5 1.08 -11.41 5.45
N ASP A 6 2.19 -11.86 6.00
CA ASP A 6 3.52 -11.65 5.46
C ASP A 6 3.84 -12.80 4.50
N TRP A 7 4.17 -12.49 3.25
CA TRP A 7 4.47 -13.45 2.18
C TRP A 7 5.98 -13.60 1.94
N GLY A 8 6.77 -12.68 2.47
CA GLY A 8 8.22 -12.65 2.35
C GLY A 8 8.91 -12.46 3.69
N ALA A 9 10.16 -12.90 3.79
CA ALA A 9 11.03 -12.51 4.90
C ALA A 9 11.19 -10.97 4.97
N VAL A 10 11.10 -10.32 3.80
CA VAL A 10 10.84 -8.88 3.65
C VAL A 10 9.65 -8.75 2.71
N ASP A 11 8.52 -8.23 3.19
CA ASP A 11 7.30 -8.15 2.38
C ASP A 11 7.30 -7.01 1.37
N LEU A 12 7.83 -5.86 1.76
CA LEU A 12 7.66 -4.62 1.01
C LEU A 12 8.88 -3.71 1.16
N ILE A 13 9.41 -3.25 0.04
CA ILE A 13 10.45 -2.21 -0.06
C ILE A 13 9.88 -1.07 -0.91
N PRO A 14 9.16 -0.12 -0.29
CA PRO A 14 8.58 1.01 -1.00
C PRO A 14 9.54 2.21 -1.01
N ILE A 15 9.71 2.83 -2.18
CA ILE A 15 10.51 4.05 -2.36
C ILE A 15 9.56 5.22 -2.61
N HIS A 16 9.64 6.26 -1.78
CA HIS A 16 8.75 7.41 -1.83
C HIS A 16 9.51 8.72 -2.08
N PRO A 17 8.98 9.62 -2.92
CA PRO A 17 9.49 10.99 -2.98
C PRO A 17 9.05 11.74 -1.72
N LEU A 18 10.02 12.30 -0.97
CA LEU A 18 9.75 13.11 0.23
C LEU A 18 9.75 14.62 -0.04
N SER A 19 10.19 15.05 -1.22
CA SER A 19 10.19 16.45 -1.64
C SER A 19 9.73 16.56 -3.08
N THR A 20 9.29 17.75 -3.47
CA THR A 20 8.90 18.07 -4.86
C THR A 20 10.08 18.06 -5.82
N ALA A 21 11.33 18.12 -5.33
CA ALA A 21 12.54 18.06 -6.15
C ALA A 21 12.85 16.65 -6.67
N VAL A 22 12.24 15.60 -6.10
CA VAL A 22 12.45 14.22 -6.51
C VAL A 22 11.19 13.71 -7.21
N SER A 23 11.32 13.35 -8.48
CA SER A 23 10.20 12.78 -9.24
C SER A 23 9.90 11.35 -8.78
N LEU A 24 8.63 10.95 -8.90
CA LEU A 24 8.21 9.58 -8.64
C LEU A 24 8.88 8.59 -9.62
N GLU A 25 9.19 9.01 -10.84
CA GLU A 25 9.96 8.23 -11.81
C GLU A 25 11.37 7.91 -11.30
N LYS A 26 12.08 8.89 -10.73
CA LYS A 26 13.41 8.67 -10.14
C LYS A 26 13.36 7.65 -9.01
N CYS A 27 12.32 7.68 -8.18
CA CYS A 27 12.08 6.65 -7.16
C CYS A 27 11.84 5.26 -7.79
N GLY A 28 11.12 5.20 -8.92
CA GLY A 28 10.91 3.96 -9.68
C GLY A 28 12.21 3.37 -10.23
N ASN A 29 13.11 4.21 -10.72
CA ASN A 29 14.43 3.77 -11.19
C ASN A 29 15.29 3.22 -10.04
N ILE A 30 15.26 3.87 -8.87
CA ILE A 30 15.92 3.38 -7.66
C ILE A 30 15.35 2.03 -7.22
N ALA A 31 14.02 1.88 -7.24
CA ALA A 31 13.36 0.62 -6.88
C ALA A 31 13.75 -0.53 -7.83
N ASN A 32 13.83 -0.28 -9.14
CA ASN A 32 14.31 -1.25 -10.13
C ASN A 32 15.77 -1.65 -9.90
N ASP A 33 16.65 -0.67 -9.65
CA ASP A 33 18.07 -0.94 -9.37
C ASP A 33 18.25 -1.81 -8.11
N ILE A 34 17.51 -1.50 -7.03
CA ILE A 34 17.49 -2.33 -5.82
C ILE A 34 17.02 -3.75 -6.14
N ALA A 35 15.94 -3.91 -6.92
CA ALA A 35 15.42 -5.22 -7.28
C ALA A 35 16.44 -6.07 -8.05
N CYS A 36 17.08 -5.49 -9.08
CA CYS A 36 18.13 -6.15 -9.84
C CYS A 36 19.31 -6.57 -8.96
N GLN A 37 19.79 -5.68 -8.08
CA GLN A 37 20.90 -5.99 -7.19
C GLN A 37 20.57 -7.08 -6.17
N LEU A 38 19.34 -7.12 -5.64
CA LEU A 38 18.94 -8.15 -4.68
C LEU A 38 18.85 -9.52 -5.34
N VAL A 39 18.30 -9.58 -6.57
CA VAL A 39 18.23 -10.82 -7.35
C VAL A 39 19.62 -11.35 -7.72
N ASP A 40 20.56 -10.46 -8.05
CA ASP A 40 21.94 -10.83 -8.40
C ASP A 40 22.75 -11.30 -7.17
N LYS A 41 22.55 -10.69 -6.00
CA LYS A 41 23.38 -10.94 -4.81
C LYS A 41 22.83 -12.02 -3.87
N ILE A 42 21.55 -12.36 -3.98
CA ILE A 42 20.87 -13.25 -3.02
C ILE A 42 20.20 -14.40 -3.78
N ASP A 43 20.85 -15.57 -3.75
CA ASP A 43 20.29 -16.79 -4.31
C ASP A 43 18.93 -17.14 -3.70
N GLY A 44 17.93 -17.31 -4.55
CA GLY A 44 16.55 -17.62 -4.16
C GLY A 44 15.73 -16.40 -3.72
N PHE A 45 16.25 -15.17 -3.90
CA PHE A 45 15.44 -13.96 -3.79
C PHE A 45 14.50 -13.84 -4.99
N SER A 46 13.28 -13.37 -4.73
CA SER A 46 12.29 -13.09 -5.77
C SER A 46 11.43 -11.90 -5.39
N CYS A 47 11.03 -11.12 -6.40
CA CYS A 47 10.20 -9.94 -6.17
C CYS A 47 9.19 -9.70 -7.28
N PHE A 48 8.15 -8.95 -6.95
CA PHE A 48 7.28 -8.29 -7.93
C PHE A 48 7.46 -6.78 -7.81
N LEU A 49 7.38 -6.11 -8.96
CA LEU A 49 7.45 -4.67 -9.08
C LEU A 49 6.04 -4.07 -8.95
N PHE A 50 5.97 -2.85 -8.42
CA PHE A 50 4.74 -2.07 -8.36
C PHE A 50 4.98 -0.56 -8.50
N GLY A 51 3.91 0.16 -8.79
CA GLY A 51 3.89 1.61 -8.91
C GLY A 51 4.81 2.10 -10.03
N SER A 52 5.59 3.14 -9.78
CA SER A 52 6.51 3.71 -10.76
C SER A 52 7.60 2.74 -11.24
N ALA A 53 7.88 1.68 -10.48
CA ALA A 53 8.85 0.66 -10.86
C ALA A 53 8.26 -0.39 -11.83
N ASP A 54 6.95 -0.58 -11.80
CA ASP A 54 6.23 -1.51 -12.68
C ASP A 54 6.12 -0.95 -14.10
N GLU A 55 6.21 -1.82 -15.11
CA GLU A 55 6.15 -1.43 -16.52
C GLU A 55 4.76 -0.86 -16.87
N GLU A 56 3.71 -1.51 -16.39
CA GLU A 56 2.30 -1.10 -16.57
C GLU A 56 1.83 -0.08 -15.52
N LYS A 57 2.73 0.36 -14.61
CA LYS A 57 2.45 1.27 -13.49
C LYS A 57 1.33 0.78 -12.56
N LYS A 58 1.16 -0.54 -12.43
CA LYS A 58 0.14 -1.16 -11.57
C LYS A 58 0.35 -0.81 -10.11
N SER A 59 -0.74 -0.58 -9.37
CA SER A 59 -0.65 -0.29 -7.95
C SER A 59 -0.19 -1.52 -7.14
N LEU A 60 0.31 -1.31 -5.92
CA LEU A 60 0.62 -2.41 -4.99
C LEU A 60 -0.61 -3.32 -4.76
N VAL A 61 -1.81 -2.74 -4.71
CA VAL A 61 -3.05 -3.49 -4.51
C VAL A 61 -3.34 -4.38 -5.71
N ASP A 62 -3.13 -3.89 -6.93
CA ASP A 62 -3.40 -4.66 -8.14
C ASP A 62 -2.41 -5.82 -8.29
N ARG A 63 -1.11 -5.55 -8.07
CA ARG A 63 -0.08 -6.60 -8.07
C ARG A 63 -0.34 -7.64 -6.99
N ARG A 64 -0.72 -7.23 -5.78
CA ARG A 64 -1.15 -8.14 -4.70
C ARG A 64 -2.36 -9.01 -5.11
N LYS A 65 -3.33 -8.48 -5.85
CA LYS A 65 -4.45 -9.29 -6.37
C LYS A 65 -3.99 -10.31 -7.39
N GLU A 66 -3.13 -9.91 -8.33
CA GLU A 66 -2.60 -10.77 -9.40
C GLU A 66 -1.83 -11.97 -8.83
N ILE A 67 -1.01 -11.76 -7.79
CA ILE A 67 -0.25 -12.84 -7.14
C ILE A 67 -1.08 -13.62 -6.09
N GLY A 68 -2.36 -13.30 -5.94
CA GLY A 68 -3.25 -14.02 -5.01
C GLY A 68 -3.07 -13.68 -3.53
N TRP A 69 -2.51 -12.51 -3.19
CA TRP A 69 -2.20 -12.06 -1.81
C TRP A 69 -3.34 -12.29 -0.81
N PHE A 70 -4.58 -12.05 -1.24
CA PHE A 70 -5.77 -12.07 -0.39
C PHE A 70 -6.41 -13.46 -0.22
N ARG A 71 -5.84 -14.51 -0.81
CA ARG A 71 -6.44 -15.86 -0.80
C ARG A 71 -6.09 -16.69 0.46
N GLY A 72 -5.22 -16.20 1.34
CA GLY A 72 -4.88 -16.86 2.62
C GLY A 72 -3.94 -18.07 2.47
N HIS A 73 -3.07 -18.34 3.46
CA HIS A 73 -1.97 -19.34 3.39
C HIS A 73 -2.37 -20.74 2.91
N SER A 74 -3.62 -21.17 3.13
CA SER A 74 -4.10 -22.49 2.72
C SER A 74 -4.37 -22.63 1.21
N SER A 75 -4.34 -21.53 0.46
CA SER A 75 -4.55 -21.54 -1.00
C SER A 75 -3.53 -20.70 -1.77
N VAL A 76 -2.49 -20.20 -1.07
CA VAL A 76 -1.32 -19.64 -1.73
C VAL A 76 -0.54 -20.81 -2.30
N ASP A 77 -0.85 -21.16 -3.54
CA ASP A 77 0.10 -21.89 -4.33
C ASP A 77 1.29 -20.96 -4.53
N TYR A 78 2.33 -21.19 -3.72
CA TYR A 78 3.57 -20.44 -3.73
C TYR A 78 4.19 -20.44 -5.13
N GLU A 79 3.90 -21.46 -5.95
CA GLU A 79 4.29 -21.57 -7.35
C GLU A 79 3.44 -20.67 -8.28
N SER A 80 2.18 -20.38 -7.92
CA SER A 80 1.23 -19.68 -8.81
C SER A 80 1.42 -18.17 -8.91
N GLY A 81 2.02 -17.53 -7.91
CA GLY A 81 2.30 -16.09 -7.99
C GLY A 81 3.38 -15.83 -9.05
N THR A 82 3.20 -14.87 -9.93
CA THR A 82 4.27 -14.47 -10.85
C THR A 82 5.26 -13.58 -10.12
N SER A 83 6.54 -13.93 -10.11
CA SER A 83 7.63 -12.99 -9.80
C SER A 83 8.08 -12.31 -11.08
N ASP A 84 8.33 -11.00 -11.00
CA ASP A 84 8.88 -10.27 -12.15
C ASP A 84 10.37 -10.54 -12.29
N LEU A 85 11.07 -10.69 -11.16
CA LEU A 85 12.50 -10.96 -11.11
C LEU A 85 12.82 -12.04 -10.08
N GLY A 86 13.89 -12.80 -10.36
CA GLY A 86 14.41 -13.85 -9.50
C GLY A 86 13.59 -15.14 -9.55
N SER A 87 14.03 -16.12 -8.75
CA SER A 87 13.39 -17.42 -8.62
C SER A 87 12.97 -17.65 -7.19
N LYS A 88 11.71 -18.01 -7.01
CA LYS A 88 11.08 -18.11 -5.70
C LYS A 88 11.74 -19.19 -4.85
N CYS A 89 11.98 -18.87 -3.57
CA CYS A 89 12.41 -19.83 -2.57
C CYS A 89 11.53 -19.74 -1.32
N LYS A 90 11.01 -20.88 -0.84
CA LYS A 90 10.14 -20.95 0.35
C LYS A 90 10.72 -20.25 1.60
N ARG A 91 12.05 -20.17 1.71
CA ARG A 91 12.73 -19.46 2.81
C ARG A 91 12.51 -17.95 2.77
N PHE A 92 12.58 -17.35 1.58
CA PHE A 92 12.57 -15.90 1.41
C PHE A 92 11.19 -15.36 1.06
N GLY A 93 10.34 -16.18 0.46
CA GLY A 93 9.05 -15.71 -0.02
C GLY A 93 9.17 -14.83 -1.26
N ILE A 94 8.22 -13.91 -1.42
CA ILE A 94 8.21 -12.91 -2.48
C ILE A 94 8.14 -11.50 -1.88
N THR A 95 9.04 -10.61 -2.31
CA THR A 95 9.07 -9.22 -1.87
C THR A 95 8.39 -8.30 -2.89
N GLY A 96 7.54 -7.39 -2.45
CA GLY A 96 7.08 -6.28 -3.29
C GLY A 96 8.10 -5.13 -3.28
N ILE A 97 8.65 -4.76 -4.43
CA ILE A 97 9.58 -3.63 -4.54
C ILE A 97 8.98 -2.60 -5.49
N GLY A 98 8.94 -1.34 -5.10
CA GLY A 98 8.30 -0.37 -5.97
C GLY A 98 8.36 1.05 -5.46
N ALA A 99 7.74 1.94 -6.21
CA ALA A 99 7.71 3.36 -5.86
C ALA A 99 6.31 3.94 -6.02
N SER A 100 5.86 4.64 -5.00
CA SER A 100 4.56 5.33 -4.99
C SER A 100 4.67 6.63 -4.21
N TYR A 101 3.65 7.48 -4.25
CA TYR A 101 3.55 8.54 -3.25
C TYR A 101 3.41 7.93 -1.85
N TYR A 102 3.92 8.67 -0.85
CA TYR A 102 3.86 8.24 0.54
C TYR A 102 2.40 8.11 0.99
N VAL A 103 2.12 7.06 1.77
CA VAL A 103 0.79 6.82 2.36
C VAL A 103 0.96 6.72 3.86
N MET A 104 0.26 7.59 4.60
CA MET A 104 0.23 7.54 6.05
C MET A 104 -0.93 6.67 6.52
N ASN A 105 -0.65 5.70 7.38
CA ASN A 105 -1.68 4.89 8.03
C ASN A 105 -2.05 5.54 9.37
N CYS A 106 -3.32 5.82 9.58
CA CYS A 106 -3.87 6.40 10.79
C CYS A 106 -5.12 5.62 11.20
N ASN A 107 -5.03 4.88 12.31
CA ASN A 107 -6.16 4.13 12.84
C ASN A 107 -6.70 4.85 14.08
N VAL A 108 -8.01 5.08 14.10
CA VAL A 108 -8.69 5.76 15.21
C VAL A 108 -9.65 4.78 15.87
N THR A 109 -9.44 4.53 17.16
CA THR A 109 -10.37 3.72 17.96
C THR A 109 -11.53 4.58 18.45
N ILE A 110 -12.74 4.09 18.25
CA ILE A 110 -13.99 4.69 18.71
C ILE A 110 -14.56 3.80 19.81
N LYS A 111 -14.80 4.39 20.99
CA LYS A 111 -15.31 3.69 22.18
C LYS A 111 -16.79 3.31 22.05
N THR A 112 -17.08 2.38 21.16
CA THR A 112 -18.40 1.81 20.88
C THR A 112 -18.24 0.41 20.31
N GLN A 113 -19.25 -0.45 20.45
CA GLN A 113 -19.35 -1.73 19.76
C GLN A 113 -20.25 -1.67 18.51
N ASP A 114 -20.91 -0.53 18.29
CA ASP A 114 -21.80 -0.34 17.14
C ASP A 114 -20.99 -0.06 15.86
N LEU A 115 -20.84 -1.10 15.03
CA LEU A 115 -20.15 -1.02 13.74
C LEU A 115 -20.82 -0.04 12.78
N ALA A 116 -22.13 0.24 12.91
CA ALA A 116 -22.81 1.22 12.06
C ALA A 116 -22.27 2.64 12.31
N VAL A 117 -21.86 2.97 13.54
CA VAL A 117 -21.19 4.23 13.86
C VAL A 117 -19.87 4.35 13.09
N GLY A 118 -18.99 3.35 13.18
CA GLY A 118 -17.72 3.37 12.47
C GLY A 118 -17.89 3.43 10.95
N ARG A 119 -18.84 2.66 10.38
CA ARG A 119 -19.13 2.68 8.94
C ARG A 119 -19.61 4.05 8.46
N ARG A 120 -20.44 4.75 9.24
CA ARG A 120 -20.87 6.13 8.93
C ARG A 120 -19.68 7.08 8.89
N ILE A 121 -18.79 7.01 9.87
CA ILE A 121 -17.59 7.86 9.95
C ILE A 121 -16.64 7.56 8.78
N ALA A 122 -16.31 6.29 8.56
CA ALA A 122 -15.45 5.87 7.45
C ALA A 122 -16.03 6.30 6.10
N LYS A 123 -17.35 6.21 5.90
CA LYS A 123 -18.02 6.69 4.69
C LYS A 123 -17.91 8.21 4.55
N ALA A 124 -18.11 8.97 5.63
CA ALA A 124 -18.06 10.44 5.58
C ALA A 124 -16.67 10.97 5.22
N ILE A 125 -15.60 10.37 5.77
CA ILE A 125 -14.23 10.87 5.55
C ILE A 125 -13.58 10.36 4.27
N ARG A 126 -14.05 9.25 3.70
CA ARG A 126 -13.47 8.64 2.50
C ARG A 126 -13.52 9.61 1.32
N GLY A 127 -12.40 9.79 0.62
CA GLY A 127 -12.29 10.74 -0.49
C GLY A 127 -13.17 10.46 -1.70
N THR A 128 -13.70 9.24 -1.82
CA THR A 128 -14.68 8.88 -2.87
C THR A 128 -16.10 9.32 -2.53
N SER A 129 -16.36 9.79 -1.31
CA SER A 129 -17.68 10.26 -0.88
C SER A 129 -17.86 11.75 -1.21
N PRO A 130 -19.09 12.19 -1.53
CA PRO A 130 -19.40 13.61 -1.63
C PRO A 130 -19.02 14.35 -0.33
N GLY A 131 -18.15 15.35 -0.43
CA GLY A 131 -17.64 16.11 0.72
C GLY A 131 -16.57 15.40 1.56
N GLY A 132 -16.06 14.25 1.11
CA GLY A 132 -15.00 13.51 1.79
C GLY A 132 -13.62 14.16 1.68
N LEU A 133 -12.66 13.64 2.43
CA LEU A 133 -11.29 14.14 2.46
C LEU A 133 -10.50 13.53 1.29
N LYS A 134 -9.96 14.38 0.40
CA LYS A 134 -9.23 13.93 -0.80
C LYS A 134 -8.11 12.96 -0.42
N GLY A 135 -8.18 11.76 -1.01
CA GLY A 135 -7.28 10.62 -0.80
C GLY A 135 -7.16 10.03 0.58
N VAL A 136 -8.20 10.23 1.38
CA VAL A 136 -8.41 9.37 2.51
C VAL A 136 -9.15 8.13 2.02
N GLN A 137 -8.52 6.97 2.15
CA GLN A 137 -9.21 5.68 2.08
C GLN A 137 -9.50 5.25 3.51
N ALA A 138 -10.77 5.00 3.86
CA ALA A 138 -11.13 4.69 5.25
C ALA A 138 -12.07 3.49 5.35
N MET A 139 -11.82 2.61 6.32
CA MET A 139 -12.68 1.46 6.61
C MET A 139 -12.88 1.28 8.12
N ALA A 140 -14.01 0.71 8.52
CA ALA A 140 -14.32 0.46 9.91
C ALA A 140 -14.49 -1.03 10.20
N PHE A 141 -13.96 -1.51 11.32
CA PHE A 141 -14.07 -2.90 11.75
C PHE A 141 -14.05 -3.03 13.28
N PRO A 142 -14.62 -4.11 13.84
CA PRO A 142 -14.48 -4.39 15.26
C PRO A 142 -13.04 -4.71 15.64
N HIS A 143 -12.54 -4.11 16.72
CA HIS A 143 -11.22 -4.37 17.28
C HIS A 143 -11.26 -4.25 18.81
N ARG A 144 -10.90 -5.32 19.52
CA ARG A 144 -10.75 -5.37 20.99
C ARG A 144 -11.93 -4.75 21.77
N GLY A 145 -13.15 -5.17 21.44
CA GLY A 145 -14.37 -4.68 22.11
C GLY A 145 -14.77 -3.23 21.77
N ASN A 146 -14.10 -2.62 20.79
CA ASN A 146 -14.38 -1.30 20.24
C ASN A 146 -14.52 -1.37 18.70
N ILE A 147 -14.79 -0.24 18.07
CA ILE A 147 -14.69 -0.08 16.62
C ILE A 147 -13.40 0.67 16.30
N GLU A 148 -12.65 0.20 15.31
CA GLU A 148 -11.50 0.90 14.75
C GLU A 148 -11.86 1.42 13.36
N VAL A 149 -11.49 2.68 13.09
CA VAL A 149 -11.54 3.28 11.75
C VAL A 149 -10.11 3.39 11.25
N ALA A 150 -9.71 2.49 10.36
CA ALA A 150 -8.41 2.54 9.69
C ALA A 150 -8.46 3.48 8.50
N CYS A 151 -7.48 4.36 8.40
CA CYS A 151 -7.36 5.35 7.34
C CYS A 151 -5.99 5.25 6.67
N ASN A 152 -5.97 5.14 5.35
CA ASN A 152 -4.78 5.36 4.54
C ASN A 152 -4.91 6.74 3.92
N VAL A 153 -3.95 7.61 4.17
CA VAL A 153 -3.93 9.00 3.70
C VAL A 153 -2.81 9.17 2.70
N GLU A 154 -3.17 9.35 1.44
CA GLU A 154 -2.21 9.58 0.36
C GLU A 154 -1.60 10.98 0.48
N SER A 155 -0.27 11.06 0.35
CA SER A 155 0.45 12.32 0.19
C SER A 155 0.18 12.88 -1.20
N TYR A 156 -0.61 13.95 -1.29
CA TYR A 156 -0.81 14.68 -2.53
C TYR A 156 0.22 15.78 -2.70
N GLN A 157 0.74 15.92 -3.92
CA GLN A 157 1.23 17.21 -4.36
C GLN A 157 0.02 18.08 -4.71
N THR A 158 -0.26 19.08 -3.88
CA THR A 158 -1.25 20.09 -4.22
C THR A 158 -0.66 20.96 -5.33
N THR A 159 -1.05 20.73 -6.59
CA THR A 159 -0.69 21.63 -7.70
C THR A 159 -1.46 22.96 -7.69
N ALA A 160 -2.15 23.28 -6.61
CA ALA A 160 -2.75 24.60 -6.42
C ALA A 160 -2.68 25.00 -4.94
N GLU A 161 -2.05 26.15 -4.68
CA GLU A 161 -2.31 26.94 -3.50
C GLU A 161 -3.83 27.17 -3.39
N ALA A 162 -4.50 26.42 -2.52
CA ALA A 162 -5.83 26.79 -2.09
C ALA A 162 -5.67 28.06 -1.24
N LYS A 163 -5.71 29.23 -1.89
CA LYS A 163 -5.94 30.50 -1.21
C LYS A 163 -7.27 30.39 -0.49
N CYS A 164 -7.23 30.00 0.78
CA CYS A 164 -8.35 30.16 1.68
C CYS A 164 -8.55 31.67 1.84
N LYS A 165 -9.47 32.24 1.05
CA LYS A 165 -10.02 33.55 1.35
C LYS A 165 -10.83 33.39 2.63
N VAL A 166 -10.20 33.71 3.75
CA VAL A 166 -10.94 34.00 4.99
C VAL A 166 -11.80 35.21 4.67
N GLY A 167 -13.13 35.02 4.76
CA GLY A 167 -14.10 36.07 4.50
C GLY A 167 -13.85 37.30 5.38
N GLN A 168 -13.89 38.46 4.75
CA GLN A 168 -14.23 39.72 5.40
C GLN A 168 -15.74 39.80 5.62
#